data_AF-A0A430M7A9-F1
#
_entry.id   AF-A0A430M7A9-F1
#
_cell.length_a   1.000
_cell.length_b   1.000
_cell.length_c   1.000
_cell.angle_alpha   90.00
_cell.angle_beta   90.00
_cell.angle_gamma   90.00
#
_symmetry.space_group_name_H-M   'P 1'
#
loop_
_entity.id
_entity.type
_entity.pdbx_description
1 polymer ?
#
loop_
_entity_poly.entity_id
_entity_poly.type
_entity_poly.pdbx_seq_one_letter_code
_entity_poly.pdbx_strand_id
1 'polypeptide(L)'
;MILSQRFLLAAAASICMVLPTQAQCPASIKKINDGNVTFNATGDTSVTFVNKDPWYLSLTIEDSRRENTRYGSEWNTLQDLGVFLSVPEPFIGTRDGNRTQVCMYRMEGQNATSEAEDSSARLSCNGILSEDCQKALRSVSAPKDGECPSAPSNVAGACGESINIWTSVPLNFSASNCSIDELPGVTLPNDYETFQLSGGGLVPPDADKDSFEVYDLRVQQPIPVLLSVRLPDGKSAAEVICLAPSNITQSSRKPEAEFPPNAAVSLDPRRAFLFAVAVICVVGLVLVP
;
A
#
# COMPACT_ATOMS: atom_id res chain seq x y z
N MET A 1 -15.97 -71.16 5.00
CA MET A 1 -15.59 -69.97 5.81
C MET A 1 -15.12 -68.91 4.82
N ILE A 2 -15.96 -67.94 4.46
CA ILE A 2 -16.14 -66.65 5.17
C ILE A 2 -14.81 -65.87 5.07
N LEU A 3 -14.62 -64.72 4.40
CA LEU A 3 -15.35 -63.44 4.31
C LEU A 3 -14.63 -62.66 3.14
N SER A 4 -15.26 -62.17 2.07
CA SER A 4 -16.01 -60.90 1.95
C SER A 4 -15.19 -59.61 2.10
N GLN A 5 -15.38 -58.69 1.14
CA GLN A 5 -15.16 -57.22 1.18
C GLN A 5 -13.73 -56.69 0.98
N ARG A 6 -13.44 -55.58 0.29
CA ARG A 6 -14.20 -54.59 -0.50
C ARG A 6 -13.13 -53.74 -1.21
N PHE A 7 -13.14 -53.66 -2.54
CA PHE A 7 -12.54 -52.53 -3.25
C PHE A 7 -13.57 -51.41 -3.22
N LEU A 8 -13.30 -50.32 -2.49
CA LEU A 8 -14.06 -49.08 -2.57
C LEU A 8 -13.08 -47.93 -2.78
N LEU A 9 -13.34 -47.20 -3.86
CA LEU A 9 -12.68 -45.97 -4.27
C LEU A 9 -12.66 -44.96 -3.12
N ALA A 10 -11.50 -44.39 -2.84
CA ALA A 10 -11.38 -43.11 -2.15
C ALA A 10 -11.01 -42.05 -3.19
N ALA A 11 -12.01 -41.52 -3.89
CA ALA A 11 -11.90 -40.21 -4.49
C ALA A 11 -11.94 -39.20 -3.35
N ALA A 12 -10.78 -38.66 -2.98
CA ALA A 12 -10.71 -37.53 -2.07
C ALA A 12 -11.25 -36.29 -2.82
N ALA A 13 -12.54 -36.04 -2.66
CA ALA A 13 -13.10 -34.74 -3.00
C ALA A 13 -12.50 -33.72 -2.03
N SER A 14 -11.59 -32.88 -2.52
CA SER A 14 -11.24 -31.63 -1.86
C SER A 14 -12.48 -30.75 -1.85
N ILE A 15 -13.27 -30.88 -0.79
CA ILE A 15 -14.28 -29.91 -0.43
C ILE A 15 -13.51 -28.70 0.10
N CYS A 16 -13.22 -27.73 -0.78
CA CYS A 16 -13.03 -26.36 -0.33
C CYS A 16 -14.33 -25.97 0.37
N MET A 17 -14.35 -26.09 1.70
CA MET A 17 -15.42 -25.51 2.50
C MET A 17 -15.32 -24.00 2.32
N VAL A 18 -16.09 -23.48 1.37
CA VAL A 18 -16.47 -22.07 1.34
C VAL A 18 -17.46 -21.91 2.49
N LEU A 19 -16.93 -21.72 3.69
CA LEU A 19 -17.73 -21.13 4.76
C LEU A 19 -18.12 -19.72 4.30
N PRO A 20 -19.39 -19.31 4.48
CA PRO A 20 -19.78 -17.94 4.18
C PRO A 20 -18.96 -17.04 5.07
N THR A 21 -18.08 -16.23 4.48
CA THR A 21 -17.37 -15.17 5.19
C THR A 21 -18.43 -14.22 5.73
N GLN A 22 -18.71 -14.31 7.04
CA GLN A 22 -19.13 -13.09 7.74
C GLN A 22 -18.06 -12.07 7.39
N ALA A 23 -18.45 -10.95 6.77
CA ALA A 23 -17.52 -9.97 6.23
C ALA A 23 -16.62 -9.46 7.37
N GLN A 24 -15.46 -10.07 7.52
CA GLN A 24 -14.54 -9.74 8.59
C GLN A 24 -13.81 -8.47 8.17
N CYS A 25 -13.88 -7.44 9.01
CA CYS A 25 -13.24 -6.17 8.72
C CYS A 25 -11.74 -6.36 8.45
N PRO A 26 -11.15 -5.51 7.59
CA PRO A 26 -9.72 -5.52 7.38
C PRO A 26 -8.94 -5.47 8.70
N ALA A 27 -7.81 -6.19 8.75
CA ALA A 27 -7.09 -6.40 10.01
C ALA A 27 -6.63 -5.09 10.67
N SER A 28 -6.27 -4.05 9.91
CA SER A 28 -5.87 -2.77 10.49
C SER A 28 -7.05 -2.00 11.08
N ILE A 29 -8.22 -2.03 10.43
CA ILE A 29 -9.47 -1.47 10.99
C ILE A 29 -9.78 -2.12 12.34
N LYS A 30 -9.66 -3.45 12.43
CA LYS A 30 -9.84 -4.15 13.70
C LYS A 30 -8.80 -3.72 14.75
N LYS A 31 -7.51 -3.66 14.39
CA LYS A 31 -6.45 -3.20 15.32
C LYS A 31 -6.71 -1.78 15.84
N ILE A 32 -7.19 -0.87 14.99
CA ILE A 32 -7.53 0.50 15.36
C ILE A 32 -8.68 0.52 16.37
N ASN A 33 -9.78 -0.18 16.07
CA ASN A 33 -10.94 -0.28 16.96
C ASN A 33 -10.60 -0.92 18.32
N ASP A 34 -9.68 -1.87 18.33
CA ASP A 34 -9.18 -2.52 19.56
C ASP A 34 -8.22 -1.60 20.36
N GLY A 35 -7.92 -0.39 19.88
CA GLY A 35 -6.97 0.55 20.50
C GLY A 35 -5.53 0.04 20.51
N ASN A 36 -5.20 -0.93 19.67
CA ASN A 36 -3.94 -1.66 19.66
C ASN A 36 -3.06 -1.32 18.45
N VAL A 37 -3.13 -0.07 18.00
CA VAL A 37 -2.28 0.43 16.91
C VAL A 37 -1.55 1.68 17.35
N THR A 38 -0.30 1.80 16.92
CA THR A 38 0.47 3.04 17.03
C THR A 38 1.28 3.16 15.75
N PHE A 39 0.93 4.15 14.93
CA PHE A 39 1.68 4.41 13.71
C PHE A 39 2.94 5.20 14.03
N ASN A 40 4.05 4.81 13.42
CA ASN A 40 5.33 5.46 13.59
C ASN A 40 5.39 6.77 12.81
N ALA A 41 4.81 6.76 11.61
CA ALA A 41 4.67 7.92 10.75
C ALA A 41 3.33 7.89 10.00
N THR A 42 2.79 9.06 9.71
CA THR A 42 1.56 9.25 8.96
C THR A 42 1.73 10.36 7.92
N GLY A 43 0.90 10.34 6.89
CA GLY A 43 0.77 11.44 5.92
C GLY A 43 -0.61 11.41 5.31
N ASP A 44 -1.11 12.57 4.91
CA ASP A 44 -2.45 12.70 4.33
C ASP A 44 -2.51 13.80 3.27
N THR A 45 -3.51 13.69 2.40
CA THR A 45 -3.85 14.67 1.38
C THR A 45 -5.32 14.64 1.03
N SER A 46 -5.86 15.76 0.57
CA SER A 46 -7.17 15.81 -0.06
C SER A 46 -7.11 15.45 -1.55
N VAL A 47 -8.17 14.81 -2.05
CA VAL A 47 -8.43 14.52 -3.46
C VAL A 47 -9.88 14.90 -3.77
N THR A 48 -10.17 15.38 -4.98
CA THR A 48 -11.53 15.79 -5.35
C THR A 48 -11.93 15.13 -6.66
N PHE A 49 -12.83 14.15 -6.59
CA PHE A 49 -13.39 13.49 -7.79
C PHE A 49 -14.74 14.07 -8.22
N VAL A 50 -15.48 14.64 -7.27
CA VAL A 50 -16.81 15.22 -7.49
C VAL A 50 -16.79 16.65 -6.92
N ASN A 51 -17.42 17.60 -7.61
CA ASN A 51 -17.45 19.04 -7.25
C ASN A 51 -18.25 19.38 -5.98
N LYS A 52 -18.25 18.52 -4.94
CA LYS A 52 -19.01 18.73 -3.70
C LYS A 52 -18.11 18.85 -2.48
N ASP A 53 -17.37 17.80 -2.12
CA ASP A 53 -16.54 17.77 -0.91
C ASP A 53 -15.23 17.01 -1.18
N PRO A 54 -14.10 17.43 -0.57
CA PRO A 54 -12.84 16.71 -0.70
C PRO A 54 -12.92 15.35 0.00
N TRP A 55 -12.25 14.35 -0.55
CA TRP A 55 -11.95 13.09 0.12
C TRP A 55 -10.51 13.13 0.60
N TYR A 56 -10.17 12.38 1.65
CA TYR A 56 -8.81 12.39 2.19
C TYR A 56 -8.15 11.02 2.00
N LEU A 57 -7.01 11.01 1.33
CA LEU A 57 -6.14 9.84 1.25
C LEU A 57 -5.11 9.95 2.37
N SER A 58 -5.03 8.92 3.21
CA SER A 58 -4.07 8.85 4.30
C SER A 58 -3.20 7.62 4.18
N LEU A 59 -1.95 7.77 4.63
CA LEU A 59 -0.93 6.76 4.64
C LEU A 59 -0.36 6.65 6.05
N THR A 60 -0.04 5.42 6.45
CA THR A 60 0.50 5.10 7.77
C THR A 60 1.63 4.08 7.62
N ILE A 61 2.69 4.26 8.41
CA ILE A 61 3.79 3.31 8.56
C ILE A 61 3.79 2.81 10.00
N GLU A 62 3.72 1.50 10.18
CA GLU A 62 3.94 0.80 11.46
C GLU A 62 5.27 0.04 11.38
N ASP A 63 6.13 0.22 12.36
CA ASP A 63 7.42 -0.48 12.50
C ASP A 63 7.42 -1.24 13.84
N SER A 64 7.58 -2.55 13.73
CA SER A 64 7.51 -3.50 14.85
C SER A 64 8.86 -4.17 15.06
N ARG A 65 9.40 -4.05 16.29
CA ARG A 65 10.74 -4.57 16.67
C ARG A 65 10.74 -5.34 18.00
N ARG A 66 9.59 -5.83 18.45
CA ARG A 66 9.43 -6.48 19.77
C ARG A 66 10.24 -7.79 19.86
N GLU A 67 10.45 -8.31 21.07
CA GLU A 67 11.33 -9.46 21.33
C GLU A 67 11.01 -10.69 20.44
N ASN A 68 9.75 -10.86 20.04
CA ASN A 68 9.27 -11.95 19.18
C ASN A 68 8.76 -11.51 17.80
N THR A 69 9.03 -10.28 17.35
CA THR A 69 8.68 -9.89 15.99
C THR A 69 9.56 -10.64 15.00
N ARG A 70 8.93 -11.35 14.07
CA ARG A 70 9.60 -12.07 12.98
C ARG A 70 8.75 -11.96 11.71
N TYR A 71 9.40 -11.69 10.58
CA TYR A 71 8.83 -11.90 9.26
C TYR A 71 9.70 -12.93 8.55
N GLY A 72 9.12 -14.09 8.18
CA GLY A 72 9.91 -15.22 7.69
C GLY A 72 10.99 -15.69 8.68
N SER A 73 12.04 -16.34 8.16
CA SER A 73 13.19 -16.81 8.94
C SER A 73 14.32 -15.79 9.04
N GLU A 74 14.33 -14.77 8.18
CA GLU A 74 15.49 -13.90 7.96
C GLU A 74 15.37 -12.53 8.62
N TRP A 75 14.15 -12.07 8.93
CA TRP A 75 13.92 -10.71 9.40
C TRP A 75 13.36 -10.65 10.83
N ASN A 76 13.99 -9.81 11.64
CA ASN A 76 13.66 -9.63 13.07
C ASN A 76 12.84 -8.37 13.35
N THR A 77 12.43 -7.69 12.27
CA THR A 77 11.55 -6.54 12.28
C THR A 77 10.42 -6.76 11.27
N LEU A 78 9.36 -5.97 11.41
CA LEU A 78 8.25 -5.92 10.46
C LEU A 78 7.89 -4.46 10.23
N GLN A 79 7.64 -4.11 8.98
CA GLN A 79 7.13 -2.80 8.61
C GLN A 79 5.84 -3.00 7.82
N ASP A 80 4.77 -2.35 8.23
CA ASP A 80 3.47 -2.39 7.57
C ASP A 80 3.11 -1.02 7.02
N LEU A 81 2.56 -1.02 5.81
CA LEU A 81 1.93 0.13 5.19
C LEU A 81 0.42 0.02 5.35
N GLY A 82 -0.24 1.09 5.79
CA GLY A 82 -1.69 1.24 5.69
C GLY A 82 -2.04 2.41 4.78
N VAL A 83 -2.97 2.22 3.85
CA VAL A 83 -3.52 3.30 3.02
C VAL A 83 -5.04 3.33 3.21
N PHE A 84 -5.55 4.50 3.55
CA PHE A 84 -6.92 4.74 3.94
C PHE A 84 -7.54 5.85 3.11
N LEU A 85 -8.84 5.76 2.88
CA LEU A 85 -9.62 6.80 2.22
C LEU A 85 -10.76 7.22 3.12
N SER A 86 -10.77 8.50 3.50
CA SER A 86 -11.83 9.12 4.27
C SER A 86 -12.77 9.87 3.35
N VAL A 87 -14.06 9.60 3.48
CA VAL A 87 -15.13 10.26 2.71
C VAL A 87 -16.13 10.91 3.67
N PRO A 88 -16.87 11.95 3.24
CA PRO A 88 -17.90 12.55 4.08
C PRO A 88 -18.92 11.50 4.53
N GLU A 89 -19.23 11.44 5.81
CA GLU A 89 -20.24 10.54 6.38
C GLU A 89 -21.60 10.66 5.64
N PRO A 90 -22.11 11.87 5.29
CA PRO A 90 -23.37 12.00 4.56
C PRO A 90 -23.38 11.40 3.15
N PHE A 91 -22.22 11.04 2.59
CA PHE A 91 -22.12 10.39 1.28
C PHE A 91 -22.45 8.89 1.35
N ILE A 92 -22.28 8.25 2.51
CA ILE A 92 -22.38 6.80 2.68
C ILE A 92 -23.84 6.36 2.68
N GLY A 93 -24.13 5.23 2.03
CA GLY A 93 -25.49 4.68 1.87
C GLY A 93 -26.38 5.47 0.91
N THR A 94 -25.92 6.61 0.40
CA THR A 94 -26.66 7.40 -0.60
C THR A 94 -26.67 6.71 -1.96
N ARG A 95 -27.58 7.15 -2.85
CA ARG A 95 -27.61 6.66 -4.24
C ARG A 95 -26.26 6.86 -4.95
N ASP A 96 -25.58 7.97 -4.68
CA ASP A 96 -24.30 8.30 -5.31
C ASP A 96 -23.16 7.49 -4.67
N GLY A 97 -23.12 7.39 -3.34
CA GLY A 97 -22.15 6.54 -2.62
C GLY A 97 -22.23 5.07 -3.05
N ASN A 98 -23.44 4.53 -3.17
CA ASN A 98 -23.69 3.14 -3.56
C ASN A 98 -23.25 2.82 -5.01
N ARG A 99 -23.20 3.83 -5.87
CA ARG A 99 -22.81 3.69 -7.29
C ARG A 99 -21.35 4.04 -7.54
N THR A 100 -20.68 4.61 -6.54
CA THR A 100 -19.28 4.97 -6.62
C THR A 100 -18.42 3.78 -6.24
N GLN A 101 -17.43 3.48 -7.09
CA GLN A 101 -16.50 2.38 -6.87
C GLN A 101 -15.08 2.89 -7.00
N VAL A 102 -14.21 2.47 -6.07
CA VAL A 102 -12.81 2.92 -6.03
C VAL A 102 -11.88 1.71 -6.04
N CYS A 103 -10.92 1.74 -6.95
CA CYS A 103 -9.77 0.84 -6.97
C CYS A 103 -8.52 1.62 -6.64
N MET A 104 -7.65 1.01 -5.85
CA MET A 104 -6.37 1.57 -5.48
C MET A 104 -5.25 0.68 -6.01
N TYR A 105 -4.26 1.34 -6.60
CA TYR A 105 -3.04 0.74 -7.06
C TYR A 105 -1.87 1.49 -6.45
N ARG A 106 -0.78 0.79 -6.12
CA ARG A 106 0.40 1.40 -5.52
C ARG A 106 1.69 0.90 -6.15
N MET A 107 2.66 1.79 -6.25
CA MET A 107 4.05 1.46 -6.56
C MET A 107 4.84 1.35 -5.25
N GLU A 108 6.10 0.92 -5.35
CA GLU A 108 7.01 0.99 -4.22
C GLU A 108 7.39 2.46 -3.91
N GLY A 109 7.94 2.70 -2.72
CA GLY A 109 8.44 4.03 -2.35
C GLY A 109 9.56 4.51 -3.27
N GLN A 110 9.48 5.76 -3.71
CA GLN A 110 10.44 6.34 -4.65
C GLN A 110 11.55 7.09 -3.94
N ASN A 111 12.79 6.98 -4.43
CA ASN A 111 13.95 7.72 -3.92
C ASN A 111 14.08 9.10 -4.59
N ALA A 112 13.00 9.88 -4.57
CA ALA A 112 12.93 11.20 -5.19
C ALA A 112 12.05 12.13 -4.37
N THR A 113 12.30 13.44 -4.47
CA THR A 113 11.45 14.49 -3.91
C THR A 113 10.71 15.21 -5.03
N SER A 114 9.52 15.73 -4.75
CA SER A 114 8.79 16.54 -5.73
C SER A 114 9.54 17.84 -6.02
N GLU A 115 9.45 18.27 -7.28
CA GLU A 115 10.02 19.54 -7.77
C GLU A 115 9.15 20.77 -7.48
N ALA A 116 7.92 20.60 -7.00
CA ALA A 116 7.06 21.74 -6.67
C ALA A 116 7.51 22.45 -5.38
N GLU A 117 7.39 23.79 -5.36
CA GLU A 117 7.92 24.63 -4.28
C GLU A 117 6.97 24.77 -3.07
N ASP A 118 5.72 24.29 -3.18
CA ASP A 118 4.66 24.49 -2.17
C ASP A 118 4.14 23.15 -1.60
N SER A 119 3.25 23.18 -0.59
CA SER A 119 2.63 21.97 -0.01
C SER A 119 1.87 21.07 -1.02
N SER A 120 1.52 21.61 -2.20
CA SER A 120 1.01 20.84 -3.36
C SER A 120 2.05 19.88 -3.96
N ALA A 121 3.34 20.07 -3.65
CA ALA A 121 4.45 19.20 -3.99
C ALA A 121 4.38 17.83 -3.34
N ARG A 122 3.78 17.72 -2.16
CA ARG A 122 3.54 16.41 -1.51
C ARG A 122 2.42 15.62 -2.19
N LEU A 123 1.73 16.23 -3.15
CA LEU A 123 0.58 15.68 -3.85
C LEU A 123 0.94 15.35 -5.30
N SER A 124 1.73 16.23 -5.91
CA SER A 124 2.21 16.08 -7.28
C SER A 124 3.28 14.99 -7.37
N CYS A 125 3.13 14.11 -8.34
CA CYS A 125 4.19 13.18 -8.73
C CYS A 125 5.26 13.83 -9.63
N ASN A 126 5.23 15.14 -9.86
CA ASN A 126 6.23 15.83 -10.67
C ASN A 126 7.60 15.81 -9.98
N GLY A 127 8.65 15.46 -10.72
CA GLY A 127 9.99 15.22 -10.17
C GLY A 127 10.16 13.83 -9.52
N ILE A 128 9.06 13.13 -9.21
CA ILE A 128 9.08 11.77 -8.65
C ILE A 128 8.86 10.73 -9.76
N LEU A 129 7.83 10.94 -10.59
CA LEU A 129 7.48 10.12 -11.73
C LEU A 129 7.56 10.93 -13.02
N SER A 130 8.04 10.28 -14.09
CA SER A 130 7.99 10.86 -15.44
C SER A 130 6.56 11.13 -15.89
N GLU A 131 6.35 12.13 -16.76
CA GLU A 131 5.03 12.43 -17.33
C GLU A 131 4.43 11.21 -18.06
N ASP A 132 5.27 10.45 -18.76
CA ASP A 132 4.87 9.22 -19.46
C ASP A 132 4.36 8.15 -18.47
N CYS A 133 5.04 7.96 -17.33
CA CYS A 133 4.59 7.06 -16.29
C CYS A 133 3.24 7.54 -15.73
N GLN A 134 3.12 8.81 -15.35
CA GLN A 134 1.86 9.34 -14.81
C GLN A 134 0.70 9.21 -15.83
N LYS A 135 0.97 9.42 -17.11
CA LYS A 135 -0.03 9.22 -18.19
C LYS A 135 -0.41 7.74 -18.35
N ALA A 136 0.56 6.83 -18.28
CA ALA A 136 0.29 5.40 -18.32
C ALA A 136 -0.54 4.95 -17.11
N LEU A 137 -0.25 5.46 -15.91
CA LEU A 137 -1.04 5.20 -14.70
C LEU A 137 -2.49 5.66 -14.85
N ARG A 138 -2.72 6.88 -15.35
CA ARG A 138 -4.07 7.40 -15.60
C ARG A 138 -4.84 6.63 -16.70
N SER A 139 -4.17 5.74 -17.44
CA SER A 139 -4.82 4.87 -18.45
C SER A 139 -5.43 3.59 -17.89
N VAL A 140 -5.17 3.27 -16.61
CA VAL A 140 -5.81 2.12 -15.94
C VAL A 140 -7.32 2.34 -15.92
N SER A 141 -8.06 1.31 -16.33
CA SER A 141 -9.52 1.39 -16.44
C SER A 141 -10.18 1.56 -15.07
N ALA A 142 -11.31 2.26 -15.04
CA ALA A 142 -12.16 2.36 -13.86
C ALA A 142 -12.72 0.99 -13.46
N PRO A 143 -13.05 0.78 -12.17
CA PRO A 143 -13.77 -0.39 -11.73
C PRO A 143 -15.03 -0.64 -12.56
N LYS A 144 -15.25 -1.91 -12.89
CA LYS A 144 -16.39 -2.35 -13.70
C LYS A 144 -16.77 -3.77 -13.29
N ASP A 145 -18.08 -4.04 -13.34
CA ASP A 145 -18.63 -5.38 -13.12
C ASP A 145 -18.22 -6.00 -11.76
N GLY A 146 -17.97 -5.15 -10.76
CA GLY A 146 -17.57 -5.57 -9.41
C GLY A 146 -16.08 -5.88 -9.26
N GLU A 147 -15.26 -5.53 -10.25
CA GLU A 147 -13.83 -5.85 -10.27
C GLU A 147 -12.96 -4.60 -10.45
N CYS A 148 -11.77 -4.68 -9.86
CA CYS A 148 -10.66 -3.77 -10.12
C CYS A 148 -9.79 -4.32 -11.25
N PRO A 149 -9.71 -3.61 -12.40
CA PRO A 149 -8.94 -4.08 -13.56
C PRO A 149 -7.46 -4.27 -13.26
N SER A 150 -6.82 -5.23 -13.93
CA SER A 150 -5.34 -5.28 -13.91
C SER A 150 -4.75 -4.06 -14.62
N ALA A 151 -3.61 -3.59 -14.13
CA ALA A 151 -2.89 -2.50 -14.78
C ALA A 151 -2.46 -2.90 -16.21
N PRO A 152 -2.62 -2.03 -17.21
CA PRO A 152 -2.15 -2.27 -18.56
C PRO A 152 -0.64 -2.55 -18.61
N SER A 153 -0.20 -3.36 -19.58
CA SER A 153 1.22 -3.74 -19.71
C SER A 153 2.16 -2.55 -19.99
N ASN A 154 1.65 -1.46 -20.58
CA ASN A 154 2.44 -0.26 -20.84
C ASN A 154 2.78 0.52 -19.55
N VAL A 155 2.11 0.28 -18.42
CA VAL A 155 2.45 0.92 -17.14
C VAL A 155 3.86 0.54 -16.72
N ALA A 156 4.17 -0.76 -16.72
CA ALA A 156 5.50 -1.23 -16.33
C ALA A 156 6.61 -0.69 -17.22
N GLY A 157 6.36 -0.58 -18.53
CA GLY A 157 7.32 -0.01 -19.48
C GLY A 157 7.53 1.49 -19.29
N ALA A 158 6.48 2.25 -18.99
CA ALA A 158 6.56 3.71 -18.81
C ALA A 158 7.13 4.13 -17.45
N CYS A 159 6.85 3.36 -16.40
CA CYS A 159 7.27 3.64 -15.04
C CYS A 159 8.60 3.01 -14.65
N GLY A 160 9.10 2.04 -15.43
CA GLY A 160 10.30 1.26 -15.09
C GLY A 160 10.08 0.24 -13.97
N GLU A 161 8.87 0.17 -13.43
CA GLU A 161 8.47 -0.77 -12.38
C GLU A 161 6.98 -1.11 -12.49
N SER A 162 6.58 -2.21 -11.87
CA SER A 162 5.18 -2.64 -11.87
C SER A 162 4.37 -1.88 -10.83
N ILE A 163 3.12 -1.58 -11.16
CA ILE A 163 2.15 -1.14 -10.17
C ILE A 163 1.35 -2.33 -9.64
N ASN A 164 1.16 -2.39 -8.33
CA ASN A 164 0.43 -3.46 -7.66
C ASN A 164 -1.02 -3.04 -7.38
N ILE A 165 -1.94 -3.92 -7.74
CA ILE A 165 -3.34 -3.85 -7.30
C ILE A 165 -3.45 -4.60 -5.96
N TRP A 166 -4.02 -3.95 -4.94
CA TRP A 166 -4.12 -4.58 -3.62
C TRP A 166 -5.27 -5.59 -3.53
N THR A 167 -6.45 -5.20 -4.02
CA THR A 167 -7.66 -6.01 -3.98
C THR A 167 -8.29 -6.05 -5.37
N SER A 168 -8.75 -7.23 -5.79
CA SER A 168 -9.51 -7.39 -7.04
C SER A 168 -10.93 -6.85 -6.94
N VAL A 169 -11.42 -6.55 -5.73
CA VAL A 169 -12.76 -6.02 -5.48
C VAL A 169 -12.67 -4.53 -5.12
N PRO A 170 -13.45 -3.64 -5.78
CA PRO A 170 -13.43 -2.23 -5.47
C PRO A 170 -14.11 -1.92 -4.14
N LEU A 171 -13.59 -0.88 -3.47
CA LEU A 171 -14.31 -0.25 -2.36
C LEU A 171 -15.59 0.40 -2.90
N ASN A 172 -16.68 0.25 -2.16
CA ASN A 172 -17.93 0.98 -2.39
C ASN A 172 -18.42 1.56 -1.06
N PHE A 173 -19.32 2.53 -1.14
CA PHE A 173 -19.79 3.28 0.03
C PHE A 173 -21.25 2.94 0.38
N SER A 174 -21.64 1.67 0.23
CA SER A 174 -23.01 1.22 0.49
C SER A 174 -23.37 1.12 1.97
N ALA A 175 -22.37 0.94 2.82
CA ALA A 175 -22.48 0.94 4.27
C ALA A 175 -21.13 1.38 4.88
N SER A 176 -21.17 1.86 6.12
CA SER A 176 -20.00 2.14 6.96
C SER A 176 -19.51 0.90 7.73
N ASN A 177 -19.95 -0.30 7.35
CA ASN A 177 -19.44 -1.51 7.98
C ASN A 177 -17.93 -1.60 7.73
N CYS A 178 -17.15 -1.68 8.80
CA CYS A 178 -15.68 -1.71 8.74
C CYS A 178 -15.01 -0.39 8.32
N SER A 179 -15.64 0.74 8.61
CA SER A 179 -14.96 2.04 8.68
C SER A 179 -14.64 2.44 10.13
N ILE A 180 -13.90 3.53 10.27
CA ILE A 180 -13.56 4.21 11.52
C ILE A 180 -13.74 5.72 11.33
N ASP A 181 -14.19 6.41 12.36
CA ASP A 181 -14.34 7.87 12.40
C ASP A 181 -13.03 8.59 12.78
N GLU A 182 -12.11 7.90 13.44
CA GLU A 182 -10.79 8.43 13.82
C GLU A 182 -9.64 7.54 13.34
N LEU A 183 -8.68 8.14 12.64
CA LEU A 183 -7.43 7.50 12.25
C LEU A 183 -6.28 8.05 13.11
N PRO A 184 -5.67 7.22 14.00
CA PRO A 184 -4.62 7.69 14.90
C PRO A 184 -3.48 8.42 14.18
N GLY A 185 -3.07 9.58 14.68
CA GLY A 185 -1.96 10.36 14.11
C GLY A 185 -2.28 11.09 12.80
N VAL A 186 -3.54 11.07 12.34
CA VAL A 186 -4.01 11.84 11.18
C VAL A 186 -5.14 12.78 11.63
N THR A 187 -5.05 14.05 11.26
CA THR A 187 -6.08 15.04 11.58
C THR A 187 -7.08 15.10 10.43
N LEU A 188 -8.23 14.45 10.58
CA LEU A 188 -9.32 14.51 9.62
C LEU A 188 -10.38 15.53 10.06
N PRO A 189 -11.15 16.12 9.12
CA PRO A 189 -12.34 16.88 9.49
C PRO A 189 -13.36 16.00 10.22
N ASN A 190 -14.19 16.64 11.05
CA ASN A 190 -15.36 15.98 11.61
C ASN A 190 -16.31 15.51 10.50
N ASP A 191 -17.14 14.52 10.81
CA ASP A 191 -18.17 13.98 9.90
C ASP A 191 -17.57 13.27 8.67
N TYR A 192 -16.42 12.62 8.85
CA TYR A 192 -15.78 11.77 7.86
C TYR A 192 -15.63 10.34 8.38
N GLU A 193 -15.76 9.38 7.47
CA GLU A 193 -15.63 7.96 7.72
C GLU A 193 -14.50 7.40 6.88
N THR A 194 -13.62 6.64 7.53
CA THR A 194 -12.34 6.18 6.99
C THR A 194 -12.38 4.70 6.66
N PHE A 195 -12.10 4.36 5.41
CA PHE A 195 -12.06 3.00 4.90
C PHE A 195 -10.62 2.60 4.58
N GLN A 196 -10.24 1.36 4.86
CA GLN A 196 -8.95 0.86 4.39
C GLN A 196 -9.02 0.54 2.88
N LEU A 197 -8.21 1.22 2.06
CA LEU A 197 -8.02 0.88 0.65
C LEU A 197 -7.01 -0.23 0.47
N SER A 198 -5.94 -0.19 1.26
CA SER A 198 -4.83 -1.12 1.14
C SER A 198 -4.10 -1.28 2.47
N GLY A 199 -3.41 -2.41 2.61
CA GLY A 199 -2.48 -2.63 3.71
C GLY A 199 -1.31 -3.50 3.29
N GLY A 200 -0.52 -3.94 4.27
CA GLY A 200 0.38 -5.08 4.14
C GLY A 200 1.82 -4.77 4.48
N GLY A 201 2.57 -5.85 4.68
CA GLY A 201 4.00 -5.80 4.99
C GLY A 201 4.80 -5.23 3.83
N LEU A 202 5.70 -4.31 4.14
CA LEU A 202 6.71 -3.77 3.25
C LEU A 202 7.99 -4.60 3.37
N VAL A 203 8.43 -5.18 2.26
CA VAL A 203 9.53 -6.15 2.20
C VAL A 203 10.65 -5.64 1.29
N PRO A 204 11.93 -5.85 1.63
CA PRO A 204 12.43 -6.35 2.92
C PRO A 204 12.28 -5.28 4.02
N PRO A 205 11.99 -5.64 5.29
CA PRO A 205 12.16 -4.73 6.41
C PRO A 205 13.63 -4.69 6.86
N ASP A 206 13.95 -3.95 7.92
CA ASP A 206 15.28 -3.98 8.53
C ASP A 206 15.63 -5.41 9.02
N ALA A 207 16.82 -5.91 8.70
CA ALA A 207 17.24 -7.26 9.10
C ALA A 207 17.35 -7.40 10.63
N ASP A 208 17.98 -6.41 11.26
CA ASP A 208 18.28 -6.37 12.69
C ASP A 208 17.47 -5.30 13.42
N LYS A 209 17.18 -5.56 14.69
CA LYS A 209 16.36 -4.67 15.53
C LYS A 209 17.01 -3.31 15.78
N ASP A 210 18.34 -3.26 15.72
CA ASP A 210 19.12 -2.05 15.95
C ASP A 210 19.43 -1.27 14.66
N SER A 211 19.09 -1.81 13.49
CA SER A 211 19.26 -1.14 12.20
C SER A 211 17.98 -0.42 11.79
N PHE A 212 18.08 0.87 11.45
CA PHE A 212 16.92 1.69 11.04
C PHE A 212 17.04 2.22 9.62
N GLU A 213 17.94 1.67 8.80
CA GLU A 213 18.19 2.19 7.45
C GLU A 213 16.95 2.13 6.56
N VAL A 214 16.23 1.00 6.58
CA VAL A 214 15.01 0.83 5.78
C VAL A 214 13.86 1.63 6.37
N TYR A 215 13.73 1.65 7.70
CA TYR A 215 12.75 2.49 8.39
C TYR A 215 12.93 3.97 8.04
N ASP A 216 14.13 4.51 8.24
CA ASP A 216 14.47 5.92 8.04
C ASP A 216 14.23 6.32 6.57
N LEU A 217 14.45 5.40 5.62
CA LEU A 217 14.12 5.61 4.22
C LEU A 217 12.61 5.67 3.98
N ARG A 218 11.83 4.69 4.47
CA ARG A 218 10.38 4.58 4.20
C ARG A 218 9.55 5.69 4.82
N VAL A 219 9.98 6.23 5.96
CA VAL A 219 9.31 7.40 6.56
C VAL A 219 9.55 8.70 5.79
N GLN A 220 10.36 8.67 4.73
CA GLN A 220 10.66 9.82 3.87
C GLN A 220 10.25 9.59 2.41
N GLN A 221 10.17 8.33 1.95
CA GLN A 221 9.84 8.02 0.57
C GLN A 221 8.39 8.39 0.22
N PRO A 222 8.15 9.17 -0.86
CA PRO A 222 6.83 9.24 -1.45
C PRO A 222 6.44 7.90 -2.07
N ILE A 223 5.22 7.46 -1.79
CA ILE A 223 4.62 6.26 -2.35
C ILE A 223 3.61 6.68 -3.42
N PRO A 224 3.85 6.36 -4.70
CA PRO A 224 2.89 6.63 -5.75
C PRO A 224 1.66 5.73 -5.61
N VAL A 225 0.50 6.37 -5.55
CA VAL A 225 -0.82 5.77 -5.48
C VAL A 225 -1.65 6.25 -6.65
N LEU A 226 -2.31 5.32 -7.32
CA LEU A 226 -3.33 5.62 -8.31
C LEU A 226 -4.69 5.24 -7.73
N LEU A 227 -5.60 6.20 -7.70
CA LEU A 227 -7.02 5.98 -7.44
C LEU A 227 -7.76 5.98 -8.78
N SER A 228 -8.38 4.85 -9.11
CA SER A 228 -9.25 4.72 -10.28
C SER A 228 -10.70 4.60 -9.82
N VAL A 229 -11.55 5.51 -10.27
CA VAL A 229 -12.89 5.72 -9.72
C VAL A 229 -13.94 5.60 -10.81
N ARG A 230 -14.98 4.82 -10.54
CA ARG A 230 -16.24 4.85 -11.29
C ARG A 230 -17.22 5.76 -10.54
N LEU A 231 -17.66 6.82 -11.20
CA LEU A 231 -18.57 7.82 -10.65
C LEU A 231 -20.05 7.42 -10.77
N PRO A 232 -20.96 8.06 -10.00
CA PRO A 232 -22.38 7.72 -9.98
C PRO A 232 -23.10 7.83 -11.34
N ASP A 233 -22.63 8.72 -12.20
CA ASP A 233 -23.15 8.97 -13.55
C ASP A 233 -22.57 7.98 -14.59
N GLY A 234 -21.72 7.05 -14.16
CA GLY A 234 -21.07 6.06 -15.01
C GLY A 234 -19.79 6.57 -15.67
N LYS A 235 -19.37 7.83 -15.43
CA LYS A 235 -18.07 8.32 -15.87
C LYS A 235 -16.94 7.71 -15.04
N SER A 236 -15.74 7.83 -15.57
CA SER A 236 -14.50 7.40 -14.94
C SER A 236 -13.66 8.61 -14.56
N ALA A 237 -12.98 8.53 -13.42
CA ALA A 237 -11.94 9.47 -13.01
C ALA A 237 -10.72 8.68 -12.53
N ALA A 238 -9.54 9.27 -12.68
CA ALA A 238 -8.28 8.68 -12.24
C ALA A 238 -7.35 9.77 -11.70
N GLU A 239 -6.80 9.56 -10.51
CA GLU A 239 -5.89 10.49 -9.86
C GLU A 239 -4.61 9.77 -9.42
N VAL A 240 -3.45 10.35 -9.76
CA VAL A 240 -2.13 9.83 -9.40
C VAL A 240 -1.52 10.76 -8.36
N ILE A 241 -1.18 10.20 -7.21
CA ILE A 241 -0.80 10.91 -5.99
C ILE A 241 0.50 10.32 -5.48
N CYS A 242 1.50 11.14 -5.19
CA CYS A 242 2.76 10.69 -4.62
C CYS A 242 2.84 11.11 -3.16
N LEU A 243 2.32 10.28 -2.25
CA LEU A 243 2.17 10.63 -0.84
C LEU A 243 3.35 10.12 -0.01
N ALA A 244 4.08 11.03 0.63
CA ALA A 244 5.08 10.70 1.64
C ALA A 244 4.50 10.92 3.05
N PRO A 245 4.98 10.20 4.07
CA PRO A 245 4.72 10.56 5.45
C PRO A 245 5.16 12.01 5.73
N SER A 246 4.33 12.75 6.44
CA SER A 246 4.54 14.17 6.76
C SER A 246 4.59 14.42 8.26
N ASN A 247 4.14 13.46 9.07
CA ASN A 247 4.11 13.51 10.51
C ASN A 247 4.77 12.25 11.09
N ILE A 248 5.76 12.45 11.96
CA ILE A 248 6.42 11.37 12.70
C ILE A 248 5.94 11.48 14.14
N THR A 249 5.33 10.41 14.66
CA THR A 249 4.80 10.37 16.01
C THR A 249 5.91 10.69 17.02
N GLN A 250 5.61 11.45 18.08
CA GLN A 250 6.63 11.98 19.00
C GLN A 250 7.51 10.89 19.64
N SER A 251 6.96 9.70 19.90
CA SER A 251 7.69 8.56 20.46
C SER A 251 8.50 7.77 19.42
N SER A 252 8.34 8.09 18.13
CA SER A 252 9.02 7.39 17.04
C SER A 252 10.40 7.97 16.78
N ARG A 253 11.28 7.13 16.25
CA ARG A 253 12.56 7.55 15.71
C ARG A 253 12.32 8.51 14.54
N LYS A 254 13.13 9.58 14.50
CA LYS A 254 13.24 10.49 13.35
C LYS A 254 14.37 10.01 12.44
N PRO A 255 14.21 10.13 11.11
CA PRO A 255 15.26 9.76 10.18
C PRO A 255 16.50 10.64 10.39
N GLU A 256 17.68 10.03 10.35
CA GLU A 256 18.96 10.73 10.53
C GLU A 256 19.63 11.10 9.19
N ALA A 257 19.28 10.41 8.10
CA ALA A 257 19.88 10.61 6.79
C ALA A 257 19.14 11.68 5.96
N GLU A 258 19.90 12.44 5.15
CA GLU A 258 19.33 13.33 4.14
C GLU A 258 18.59 12.54 3.05
N PHE A 259 17.47 13.10 2.58
CA PHE A 259 16.65 12.53 1.52
C PHE A 259 16.48 13.53 0.36
N PRO A 260 16.59 13.09 -0.91
CA PRO A 260 16.85 11.72 -1.36
C PRO A 260 18.31 11.29 -1.11
N PRO A 261 18.59 10.00 -0.91
CA PRO A 261 19.94 9.54 -0.63
C PRO A 261 20.86 9.78 -1.85
N ASN A 262 22.02 10.40 -1.62
CA ASN A 262 23.04 10.66 -2.66
C ASN A 262 23.53 9.38 -3.38
N ALA A 263 23.40 8.23 -2.73
CA ALA A 263 23.53 6.92 -3.34
C ALA A 263 22.12 6.32 -3.51
N ALA A 264 21.51 6.52 -4.68
CA ALA A 264 20.26 5.87 -5.06
C ALA A 264 20.48 4.35 -5.26
N VAL A 265 20.74 3.64 -4.17
CA VAL A 265 20.58 2.19 -4.13
C VAL A 265 19.10 1.97 -3.88
N SER A 266 18.37 1.69 -4.96
CA SER A 266 17.02 1.13 -4.84
C SER A 266 17.08 -0.07 -3.90
N LEU A 267 16.07 -0.25 -3.04
CA LEU A 267 15.83 -1.49 -2.29
C LEU A 267 15.39 -2.60 -3.27
N ASP A 268 16.18 -2.84 -4.31
CA ASP A 268 15.94 -3.86 -5.31
C ASP A 268 16.65 -5.14 -4.86
N PRO A 269 15.91 -6.17 -4.40
CA PRO A 269 16.51 -7.45 -4.02
C PRO A 269 17.26 -8.12 -5.18
N ARG A 270 16.98 -7.75 -6.44
CA ARG A 270 17.71 -8.28 -7.61
C ARG A 270 19.10 -7.67 -7.76
N ARG A 271 19.36 -6.46 -7.27
CA ARG A 271 20.69 -5.83 -7.32
C ARG A 271 21.60 -6.24 -6.16
N ALA A 272 21.05 -6.60 -5.00
CA ALA A 272 21.82 -7.17 -3.89
C ALA A 272 22.59 -8.44 -4.30
N PHE A 273 22.01 -9.23 -5.22
CA PHE A 273 22.67 -10.44 -5.75
C PHE A 273 23.84 -10.14 -6.71
N LEU A 274 23.86 -8.98 -7.38
CA LEU A 274 24.92 -8.63 -8.33
C LEU A 274 26.17 -8.09 -7.63
N PHE A 275 26.04 -7.43 -6.47
CA PHE A 275 27.18 -7.00 -5.68
C PHE A 275 27.92 -8.17 -5.02
N ALA A 276 27.22 -9.25 -4.65
CA ALA A 276 27.86 -10.45 -4.12
C ALA A 276 28.74 -11.16 -5.16
N VAL A 277 28.37 -11.16 -6.44
CA VAL A 277 29.17 -11.78 -7.51
C VAL A 277 30.40 -10.93 -7.86
N ALA A 278 30.28 -9.60 -7.85
CA ALA A 278 31.40 -8.71 -8.14
C ALA A 278 32.52 -8.77 -7.08
N VAL A 279 32.17 -8.89 -5.80
CA VAL A 279 33.16 -8.99 -4.71
C VAL A 279 33.88 -10.35 -4.73
N ILE A 280 33.21 -11.43 -5.12
CA ILE A 280 33.85 -12.75 -5.27
C ILE A 280 34.82 -12.76 -6.46
N CYS A 281 34.53 -12.07 -7.57
CA CYS A 281 35.44 -11.99 -8.70
C CYS A 281 36.70 -11.15 -8.41
N VAL A 282 36.60 -10.09 -7.60
CA VAL A 282 37.77 -9.25 -7.26
C VAL A 282 38.68 -9.95 -6.24
N VAL A 283 38.12 -10.68 -5.26
CA VAL A 283 38.93 -11.44 -4.29
C VAL A 283 39.58 -12.67 -4.96
N GLY A 284 38.91 -13.29 -5.93
CA GLY A 284 39.48 -14.40 -6.71
C GLY A 284 40.64 -14.02 -7.63
N LEU A 285 40.73 -12.77 -8.07
CA LEU A 285 41.84 -12.27 -8.92
C LEU A 285 43.08 -11.82 -8.13
N VAL A 286 42.96 -11.59 -6.82
CA VAL A 286 44.06 -11.13 -5.95
C VAL A 286 44.71 -12.29 -5.18
N LEU A 287 44.10 -13.50 -5.20
CA LEU A 287 44.56 -14.68 -4.45
C LEU A 287 44.85 -15.90 -5.34
N VAL A 288 45.36 -15.68 -6.55
CA VAL A 288 46.03 -16.74 -7.32
C VAL A 288 47.54 -16.44 -7.31
N PRO A 289 48.37 -17.27 -6.64
CA PRO A 289 49.83 -17.15 -6.70
C PRO A 289 50.39 -17.53 -8.07
#